data_AF-A0A401ZZQ9-F1
#
_entry.id   AF-A0A401ZZQ9-F1
#
_cell.length_a   1.000
_cell.length_b   1.000
_cell.length_c   1.000
_cell.angle_alpha   90.00
_cell.angle_beta   90.00
_cell.angle_gamma   90.00
#
_symmetry.space_group_name_H-M   'P 1'
#
loop_
_entity.id
_entity.type
_entity.pdbx_description
1 polymer ?
#
loop_
_entity_poly.entity_id
_entity_poly.type
_entity_poly.pdbx_seq_one_letter_code
_entity_poly.pdbx_strand_id
1 'polypeptide(L)'
;MQNTPIQKEIAEQDYQAGFTRVMWFAKQARRRGWKLSDRQLVHEIIQRERAARIREKSSLPMIGAEVRSAAWNHGQADALRTLLRAQRENTKKGL
;
A
#
# COMPACT_ATOMS: atom_id res chain seq x y z
N MET A 1 28.01 4.04 3.10
CA MET A 1 26.87 3.50 3.87
C MET A 1 26.57 2.11 3.35
N GLN A 2 26.99 1.06 4.08
CA GLN A 2 26.68 -0.33 3.71
C GLN A 2 25.24 -0.61 4.13
N ASN A 3 24.35 -0.80 3.15
CA ASN A 3 23.01 -1.33 3.40
C ASN A 3 23.15 -2.78 3.85
N THR A 4 23.16 -2.99 5.18
CA THR A 4 23.20 -4.33 5.78
C THR A 4 22.04 -5.18 5.26
N PRO A 5 22.28 -6.44 4.83
CA PRO A 5 21.26 -7.30 4.23
C PRO A 5 20.00 -7.45 5.10
N ILE A 6 20.16 -7.44 6.43
CA ILE A 6 19.07 -7.51 7.41
C ILE A 6 18.06 -6.36 7.26
N GLN A 7 18.53 -5.13 6.98
CA GLN A 7 17.63 -3.97 6.83
C GLN A 7 16.79 -4.05 5.55
N LYS A 8 17.36 -4.61 4.48
CA LYS A 8 16.62 -4.84 3.23
C LYS A 8 15.55 -5.91 3.40
N GLU A 9 15.86 -6.97 4.14
CA GLU A 9 14.91 -8.05 4.41
C GLU A 9 13.73 -7.57 5.25
N ILE A 10 13.97 -6.76 6.28
CA ILE A 10 12.91 -6.12 7.08
C ILE A 10 12.03 -5.21 6.22
N ALA A 11 12.64 -4.39 5.36
CA ALA A 11 11.89 -3.50 4.47
C ALA A 11 11.01 -4.29 3.49
N GLU A 12 11.51 -5.39 2.93
CA GLU A 12 10.74 -6.27 2.04
C GLU A 12 9.56 -6.91 2.78
N GLN A 13 9.78 -7.43 3.98
CA GLN A 13 8.72 -8.02 4.81
C GLN A 13 7.62 -6.99 5.11
N ASP A 14 8.00 -5.76 5.47
CA ASP A 14 7.05 -4.68 5.72
C ASP A 14 6.27 -4.28 4.46
N TYR A 15 6.94 -4.20 3.31
CA TYR A 15 6.30 -3.96 2.02
C TYR A 15 5.24 -5.03 1.73
N GLN A 16 5.61 -6.31 1.83
CA GLN A 16 4.72 -7.44 1.57
C GLN A 16 3.52 -7.45 2.52
N ALA A 17 3.74 -7.12 3.79
CA ALA A 17 2.68 -7.06 4.78
C ALA A 17 1.70 -5.91 4.51
N GLY A 18 2.20 -4.73 4.10
CA GLY A 18 1.39 -3.61 3.65
C GLY A 18 0.54 -3.95 2.43
N PHE A 19 1.16 -4.52 1.40
CA PHE A 19 0.49 -4.95 0.17
C PHE A 19 -0.61 -5.99 0.45
N THR A 20 -0.26 -7.06 1.16
CA THR A 20 -1.17 -8.16 1.49
C THR A 20 -2.38 -7.67 2.28
N ARG A 21 -2.19 -6.74 3.21
CA ARG A 21 -3.29 -6.18 4.00
C ARG A 21 -4.35 -5.51 3.13
N VAL A 22 -3.94 -4.65 2.19
CA VAL A 22 -4.88 -3.97 1.27
C VAL A 22 -5.62 -4.99 0.40
N MET A 23 -4.89 -5.94 -0.17
CA MET A 23 -5.49 -6.97 -1.03
C MET A 23 -6.49 -7.83 -0.26
N TRP A 24 -6.20 -8.17 1.01
CA TRP A 24 -7.12 -8.88 1.87
C TRP A 24 -8.40 -8.10 2.14
N PHE A 25 -8.30 -6.81 2.52
CA PHE A 25 -9.49 -5.97 2.71
C PHE A 25 -10.29 -5.81 1.42
N ALA A 26 -9.63 -5.62 0.29
CA ALA A 26 -10.30 -5.53 -1.00
C ALA A 26 -11.06 -6.82 -1.35
N LYS A 27 -10.48 -7.98 -1.03
CA LYS A 27 -11.16 -9.29 -1.18
C LYS A 27 -12.40 -9.38 -0.29
N GLN A 28 -12.32 -8.95 0.98
CA GLN A 28 -13.47 -8.94 1.88
C GLN A 28 -14.56 -7.95 1.44
N ALA A 29 -14.16 -6.76 0.99
CA ALA A 29 -15.08 -5.75 0.48
C ALA A 29 -15.88 -6.28 -0.73
N ARG A 30 -15.19 -6.92 -1.69
CA ARG A 30 -15.83 -7.53 -2.87
C ARG A 30 -16.86 -8.59 -2.49
N ARG A 31 -16.58 -9.44 -1.48
CA ARG A 31 -17.54 -10.44 -0.98
C ARG A 31 -18.82 -9.82 -0.43
N ARG A 32 -18.78 -8.57 0.02
CA ARG A 32 -19.93 -7.80 0.50
C ARG A 32 -20.54 -6.89 -0.57
N GLY A 33 -20.09 -6.99 -1.83
CA GLY A 33 -20.52 -6.09 -2.90
C GLY A 33 -19.98 -4.66 -2.78
N TRP A 34 -19.05 -4.40 -1.86
CA TRP A 34 -18.45 -3.08 -1.69
C TRP A 34 -17.31 -2.87 -2.68
N LYS A 35 -17.27 -1.68 -3.27
CA LYS A 35 -16.24 -1.28 -4.22
C LYS A 35 -15.85 0.17 -3.97
N LEU A 36 -14.54 0.42 -3.88
CA LEU A 36 -14.01 1.78 -3.96
C LEU A 36 -14.10 2.29 -5.39
N SER A 37 -14.51 3.54 -5.55
CA SER A 37 -14.43 4.25 -6.84
C SER A 37 -12.97 4.51 -7.24
N ASP A 38 -12.73 4.71 -8.53
CA ASP A 38 -11.42 5.15 -9.06
C ASP A 38 -10.89 6.38 -8.30
N ARG A 39 -11.74 7.36 -8.01
CA ARG A 39 -11.37 8.57 -7.27
C ARG A 39 -10.92 8.26 -5.84
N GLN A 40 -11.63 7.38 -5.14
CA GLN A 40 -11.25 6.96 -3.79
C GLN A 40 -9.93 6.19 -3.79
N LEU A 41 -9.71 5.31 -4.78
CA LEU A 41 -8.44 4.60 -4.93
C LEU A 41 -7.28 5.56 -5.19
N VAL A 42 -7.44 6.52 -6.11
CA VAL A 42 -6.41 7.53 -6.40
C VAL A 42 -6.10 8.38 -5.17
N HIS A 43 -7.13 8.83 -4.44
CA HIS A 43 -6.92 9.58 -3.21
C HIS A 43 -6.11 8.78 -2.20
N GLU A 44 -6.47 7.52 -1.99
CA GLU A 44 -5.79 6.67 -1.02
C GLU A 44 -4.34 6.37 -1.43
N ILE A 45 -4.06 6.14 -2.72
CA ILE A 45 -2.69 5.99 -3.23
C ILE A 45 -1.85 7.22 -2.86
N ILE A 46 -2.36 8.42 -3.10
CA ILE A 46 -1.66 9.67 -2.78
C ILE A 46 -1.38 9.78 -1.28
N GLN A 47 -2.33 9.40 -0.43
CA GLN A 47 -2.13 9.44 1.03
C GLN A 47 -1.04 8.47 1.49
N ARG A 48 -0.99 7.25 0.94
CA ARG A 48 0.03 6.25 1.30
C ARG A 48 1.42 6.65 0.81
N GLU A 49 1.53 7.18 -0.40
CA GLU A 49 2.78 7.73 -0.92
C GLU A 49 3.26 8.93 -0.09
N ARG A 50 2.35 9.83 0.30
CA ARG A 50 2.68 10.94 1.18
C ARG A 50 3.17 10.46 2.54
N ALA A 51 2.52 9.46 3.13
CA ALA A 51 2.94 8.86 4.39
C ALA A 51 4.32 8.21 4.28
N ALA A 52 4.59 7.48 3.18
CA ALA A 52 5.90 6.90 2.90
C ALA A 52 6.98 7.99 2.82
N ARG A 53 6.73 9.06 2.05
CA ARG A 53 7.66 10.18 1.90
C ARG A 53 7.93 10.91 3.23
N ILE A 54 6.91 11.09 4.07
CA ILE A 54 7.09 11.66 5.41
C ILE A 54 7.98 10.73 6.25
N ARG A 55 7.77 9.41 6.19
CA ARG A 55 8.58 8.43 6.92
C ARG A 55 10.03 8.39 6.47
N GLU A 56 10.30 8.44 5.17
CA GLU A 56 11.66 8.47 4.63
C GLU A 56 12.42 9.73 5.04
N LYS A 57 11.73 10.86 5.14
CA LYS A 57 12.33 12.15 5.49
C LYS A 57 12.37 12.45 6.99
N SER A 58 11.64 11.68 7.78
CA SER A 58 11.56 11.89 9.22
C SER A 58 12.68 11.16 9.94
N SER A 59 13.43 11.87 10.77
CA SER A 59 14.38 11.28 11.73
C SER A 59 13.70 10.73 12.99
N LEU A 60 12.36 10.76 13.04
CA LEU A 60 11.63 10.30 14.22
C LEU A 60 11.82 8.78 14.37
N PRO A 61 12.23 8.32 15.57
CA PRO A 61 12.42 6.90 15.81
C PRO A 61 11.09 6.16 15.67
N MET A 62 11.15 4.96 15.06
CA MET A 62 9.99 4.08 14.92
C MET A 62 9.67 3.42 16.26
N ILE A 63 9.00 4.14 17.16
CA ILE A 63 8.65 3.63 18.50
C ILE A 63 7.17 3.27 18.53
N GLY A 64 6.87 1.97 18.63
CA GLY A 64 5.52 1.44 18.88
C GLY A 64 5.06 0.41 17.84
N ALA A 65 4.25 -0.56 18.30
CA ALA A 65 3.75 -1.68 17.49
C ALA A 65 2.86 -1.27 16.29
N GLU A 66 2.37 -0.03 16.29
CA GLU A 66 1.54 0.53 15.22
C GLU A 66 2.32 1.39 14.23
N VAL A 67 3.62 1.64 14.47
CA VAL A 67 4.43 2.47 13.60
C VAL A 67 4.83 1.67 12.36
N ARG A 68 4.25 2.05 11.21
CA ARG A 68 4.52 1.42 9.92
C ARG A 68 5.62 2.16 9.16
N SER A 69 6.56 1.39 8.60
CA SER A 69 7.68 1.91 7.82
C SER A 69 7.26 2.55 6.49
N ALA A 70 8.20 3.22 5.82
CA ALA A 70 7.98 3.71 4.47
C ALA A 70 7.64 2.56 3.50
N ALA A 71 8.36 1.44 3.60
CA ALA A 71 8.15 0.25 2.76
C ALA A 71 6.73 -0.31 2.89
N TRP A 72 6.20 -0.37 4.12
CA TRP A 72 4.80 -0.74 4.34
C TRP A 72 3.82 0.16 3.59
N ASN A 73 4.02 1.48 3.65
CA ASN A 73 3.14 2.43 2.97
C ASN A 73 3.23 2.31 1.45
N HIS A 74 4.44 2.08 0.91
CA HIS A 74 4.65 1.77 -0.51
C HIS A 74 3.90 0.51 -0.93
N GLY A 75 3.98 -0.56 -0.14
CA GLY A 75 3.23 -1.80 -0.39
C GLY A 75 1.72 -1.57 -0.45
N GLN A 76 1.17 -0.74 0.45
CA GLN A 76 -0.24 -0.36 0.39
C GLN A 76 -0.58 0.42 -0.88
N ALA A 77 0.24 1.40 -1.27
CA ALA A 77 0.04 2.20 -2.48
C ALA A 77 0.03 1.32 -3.74
N ASP A 78 0.95 0.37 -3.86
CA ASP A 78 1.05 -0.54 -4.99
C ASP A 78 -0.12 -1.53 -5.07
N ALA A 79 -0.59 -2.03 -3.92
CA ALA A 79 -1.80 -2.84 -3.88
C ALA A 79 -3.01 -2.04 -4.41
N LEU A 80 -3.15 -0.77 -4.00
CA LEU A 80 -4.23 0.10 -4.49
C LEU A 80 -4.10 0.39 -5.99
N ARG A 81 -2.88 0.59 -6.52
CA ARG A 81 -2.63 0.71 -7.96
C ARG A 81 -3.04 -0.55 -8.71
N THR A 82 -2.72 -1.73 -8.17
CA THR A 82 -3.15 -3.02 -8.72
C THR A 82 -4.67 -3.11 -8.81
N LEU A 83 -5.37 -2.69 -7.75
CA LEU A 83 -6.83 -2.66 -7.73
C LEU A 83 -7.40 -1.69 -8.78
N LEU A 84 -6.83 -0.48 -8.89
CA LEU A 84 -7.27 0.53 -9.87
C LEU A 84 -7.09 0.05 -11.31
N ARG A 85 -5.94 -0.57 -11.63
CA ARG A 85 -5.68 -1.16 -12.95
C ARG A 85 -6.71 -2.24 -13.28
N ALA A 86 -6.93 -3.18 -12.37
CA ALA A 86 -7.92 -4.25 -12.55
C ALA A 86 -9.35 -3.71 -12.73
N GLN A 87 -9.72 -2.62 -12.03
CA GLN A 87 -11.02 -1.98 -12.21
C GLN A 87 -11.18 -1.39 -13.62
N ARG A 88 -10.15 -0.69 -14.12
CA ARG A 88 -10.17 -0.09 -15.46
C ARG A 88 -10.19 -1.11 -16.57
N GLU A 89 -9.45 -2.21 -16.42
CA GLU A 89 -9.47 -3.32 -17.37
C GLU A 89 -10.85 -3.97 -17.46
N ASN A 90 -11.53 -4.17 -16.33
CA ASN A 90 -12.89 -4.71 -16.31
C ASN A 90 -13.91 -3.74 -16.94
N THR A 91 -13.77 -2.43 -16.73
CA THR A 91 -14.62 -1.43 -17.41
C THR A 91 -14.42 -1.46 -18.92
N LYS A 92 -13.17 -1.60 -19.40
CA LYS A 92 -12.87 -1.68 -20.84
C LYS A 92 -13.40 -2.94 -21.52
N LYS A 93 -13.55 -4.06 -20.78
CA LYS A 93 -14.10 -5.32 -21.31
C LYS A 93 -15.64 -5.35 -21.34
N GLY A 94 -16.30 -4.44 -20.64
CA GLY A 94 -17.77 -4.32 -20.60
C GLY A 94 -18.34 -3.27 -21.55
N LEU A 95 -17.50 -2.62 -22.34
CA LEU A 95 -17.82 -1.76 -23.48
C LEU A 95 -17.56 -2.54 -24.77
#